data_AF-A0A259LLC8-F1
#
_entry.id   AF-A0A259LLC8-F1
#
_cell.length_a   1.000
_cell.length_b   1.000
_cell.length_c   1.000
_cell.angle_alpha   90.00
_cell.angle_beta   90.00
_cell.angle_gamma   90.00
#
_symmetry.space_group_name_H-M   'P 1'
#
loop_
_entity.id
_entity.type
_entity.pdbx_description
1 polymer ?
#
loop_
_entity_poly.entity_id
_entity_poly.type
_entity_poly.pdbx_seq_one_letter_code
_entity_poly.pdbx_strand_id
1 'polypeptide(L)'
;VSLPWLKASVPYYGGWPADSEAAKLEVPLQIHLASDDPRVNEGWVAYEAALKAAGKPYELHWYEGTQHGFHNDTTPRFNPEAAALAWSRTLDFFAAHLRES
;
A
#
# COMPACT_ATOMS: atom_id res chain seq x y z
N VAL A 1 -16.81 -4.51 4.66
CA VAL A 1 -16.86 -5.81 5.40
C VAL A 1 -15.82 -5.73 6.50
N SER A 2 -16.15 -6.12 7.74
CA SER A 2 -15.14 -6.24 8.80
C SER A 2 -14.45 -7.60 8.67
N LEU A 3 -13.12 -7.61 8.75
CA LEU A 3 -12.28 -8.81 8.64
C LEU A 3 -11.50 -9.01 9.94
N PRO A 4 -12.11 -9.57 11.00
CA PRO A 4 -11.51 -9.65 12.33
C PRO A 4 -10.25 -10.52 12.41
N TRP A 5 -10.03 -11.37 11.40
CA TRP A 5 -8.86 -12.22 11.25
C TRP A 5 -7.71 -11.54 10.47
N LEU A 6 -7.95 -10.39 9.84
CA LEU A 6 -6.91 -9.66 9.13
C LEU A 6 -5.94 -9.04 10.15
N LYS A 7 -4.64 -9.17 9.90
CA LYS A 7 -3.59 -8.72 10.83
C LYS A 7 -2.71 -7.60 10.28
N ALA A 8 -2.58 -7.48 8.97
CA ALA A 8 -1.85 -6.44 8.27
C ALA A 8 -2.34 -6.36 6.82
N SER A 9 -2.15 -5.21 6.16
CA SER A 9 -2.51 -5.00 4.75
C SER A 9 -1.36 -4.32 4.00
N VAL A 10 -1.06 -4.82 2.79
CA VAL A 10 0.02 -4.28 1.94
C VAL A 10 -0.47 -4.06 0.50
N PRO A 11 -1.24 -2.99 0.21
CA PRO A 11 -1.70 -2.70 -1.14
C PRO A 11 -0.59 -2.23 -2.07
N TYR A 12 -0.58 -2.79 -3.28
CA TYR A 12 0.25 -2.35 -4.41
C TYR A 12 -0.62 -1.60 -5.41
N TYR A 13 -0.28 -0.32 -5.68
CA TYR A 13 -0.94 0.54 -6.69
C TYR A 13 -2.47 0.36 -6.75
N GLY A 14 -3.11 0.36 -5.58
CA GLY A 14 -4.50 -0.04 -5.41
C GLY A 14 -5.51 1.11 -5.50
N GLY A 15 -6.77 0.78 -5.78
CA GLY A 15 -7.87 1.72 -5.61
C GLY A 15 -8.13 2.01 -4.13
N TRP A 16 -8.51 3.25 -3.82
CA TRP A 16 -8.70 3.70 -2.44
C TRP A 16 -10.13 3.50 -1.96
N PRO A 17 -10.33 3.14 -0.68
CA PRO A 17 -11.64 3.20 -0.05
C PRO A 17 -12.18 4.64 -0.05
N ALA A 18 -13.48 4.78 0.21
CA ALA A 18 -14.03 6.10 0.53
C ALA A 18 -13.37 6.65 1.83
N ASP A 19 -13.20 7.97 1.90
CA ASP A 19 -12.56 8.65 3.04
C ASP A 19 -13.20 8.29 4.40
N SER A 20 -14.53 8.08 4.41
CA SER A 20 -15.28 7.68 5.60
C SER A 20 -14.91 6.29 6.15
N GLU A 21 -14.22 5.46 5.36
CA GLU A 21 -13.73 4.15 5.78
C GLU A 21 -12.36 4.24 6.47
N ALA A 22 -11.63 5.37 6.38
CA ALA A 22 -10.30 5.50 6.99
C ALA A 22 -10.33 5.27 8.51
N ALA A 23 -11.35 5.78 9.20
CA ALA A 23 -11.51 5.60 10.64
C ALA A 23 -11.71 4.13 11.06
N LYS A 24 -12.15 3.28 10.14
CA LYS A 24 -12.40 1.85 10.37
C LYS A 24 -11.15 0.98 10.14
N LEU A 25 -10.00 1.57 9.78
CA LEU A 25 -8.75 0.83 9.66
C LEU A 25 -8.32 0.32 11.04
N GLU A 26 -8.25 -1.00 11.20
CA GLU A 26 -7.90 -1.67 12.46
C GLU A 26 -6.54 -2.38 12.41
N VAL A 27 -5.94 -2.46 11.22
CA VAL A 27 -4.68 -3.19 10.98
C VAL A 27 -3.59 -2.26 10.46
N PRO A 28 -2.31 -2.55 10.73
CA PRO A 28 -1.18 -1.90 10.08
C PRO A 28 -1.30 -1.91 8.56
N LEU A 29 -0.89 -0.81 7.92
CA LEU A 29 -0.98 -0.59 6.49
C LEU A 29 0.37 -0.15 5.92
N GLN A 30 0.91 -0.90 4.95
CA GLN A 30 2.10 -0.50 4.16
C GLN A 30 1.74 -0.39 2.68
N ILE A 31 2.04 0.73 2.06
CA ILE A 31 1.49 1.10 0.74
C ILE A 31 2.64 1.25 -0.26
N HIS A 32 2.47 0.69 -1.45
CA HIS A 32 3.45 0.77 -2.54
C HIS A 32 2.87 1.44 -3.78
N LEU A 33 3.36 2.63 -4.13
CA LEU A 33 2.87 3.43 -5.26
C LEU A 33 3.93 3.68 -6.31
N ALA A 34 3.51 3.60 -7.56
CA ALA A 34 4.30 4.00 -8.71
C ALA A 34 4.31 5.54 -8.84
N SER A 35 5.44 6.14 -9.18
CA SER A 35 5.51 7.59 -9.40
C SER A 35 4.66 8.04 -10.58
N ASP A 36 4.60 7.24 -11.67
CA ASP A 36 3.81 7.50 -12.88
C ASP A 36 2.52 6.64 -12.91
N ASP A 37 1.59 6.98 -12.00
CA ASP A 37 0.24 6.39 -11.95
C ASP A 37 -0.80 7.42 -11.47
N PRO A 38 -1.11 8.46 -12.27
CA PRO A 38 -1.94 9.58 -11.84
C PRO A 38 -3.34 9.16 -11.38
N ARG A 39 -3.92 8.11 -11.97
CA ARG A 39 -5.27 7.62 -11.62
C ARG A 39 -5.32 7.06 -10.21
N VAL A 40 -4.30 6.30 -9.80
CA VAL A 40 -4.19 5.81 -8.43
C VAL A 40 -3.77 6.96 -7.50
N ASN A 41 -2.77 7.74 -7.91
CA ASN A 41 -2.16 8.76 -7.05
C ASN A 41 -3.11 9.90 -6.68
N GLU A 42 -4.05 10.28 -7.57
CA GLU A 42 -5.08 11.29 -7.24
C GLU A 42 -5.96 10.87 -6.07
N GLY A 43 -6.41 9.61 -6.03
CA GLY A 43 -7.26 9.13 -4.94
C GLY A 43 -6.50 8.96 -3.62
N TRP A 44 -5.17 8.78 -3.67
CA TRP A 44 -4.35 8.61 -2.47
C TRP A 44 -4.37 9.88 -1.61
N VAL A 45 -4.31 11.06 -2.22
CA VAL A 45 -4.23 12.34 -1.50
C VAL A 45 -5.42 12.51 -0.54
N ALA A 46 -6.63 12.20 -1.00
CA ALA A 46 -7.84 12.27 -0.19
C ALA A 46 -7.83 11.23 0.94
N TYR A 47 -7.49 9.99 0.61
CA TYR A 47 -7.47 8.91 1.59
C TYR A 47 -6.37 9.09 2.65
N GLU A 48 -5.20 9.61 2.28
CA GLU A 48 -4.12 9.95 3.21
C GLU A 48 -4.55 11.02 4.21
N ALA A 49 -5.23 12.07 3.73
CA ALA A 49 -5.77 13.11 4.60
C ALA A 49 -6.79 12.53 5.60
N ALA A 50 -7.63 11.60 5.15
CA ALA A 50 -8.59 10.91 6.01
C ALA A 50 -7.90 10.00 7.05
N LEU A 51 -6.86 9.26 6.66
CA LEU A 51 -6.05 8.45 7.59
C LEU A 51 -5.38 9.32 8.66
N LYS A 52 -4.75 10.44 8.24
CA LYS A 52 -4.14 11.42 9.14
C LYS A 52 -5.16 12.01 10.11
N ALA A 53 -6.32 12.45 9.61
CA ALA A 53 -7.39 13.01 10.44
C ALA A 53 -7.96 11.99 11.45
N ALA A 54 -8.00 10.71 11.08
CA ALA A 54 -8.43 9.63 11.95
C ALA A 54 -7.32 9.09 12.88
N GLY A 55 -6.11 9.65 12.83
CA GLY A 55 -4.97 9.21 13.64
C GLY A 55 -4.49 7.79 13.32
N LYS A 56 -4.70 7.33 12.08
CA LYS A 56 -4.34 5.97 11.67
C LYS A 56 -2.91 5.92 11.13
N PRO A 57 -2.03 5.07 11.69
CA PRO A 57 -0.67 4.92 11.19
C PRO A 57 -0.64 4.16 9.86
N TYR A 58 0.30 4.54 8.99
CA TYR A 58 0.58 3.84 7.74
C TYR A 58 2.05 4.05 7.35
N GLU A 59 2.59 3.14 6.57
CA GLU A 59 3.86 3.27 5.85
C GLU A 59 3.58 3.49 4.37
N LEU A 60 4.26 4.45 3.73
CA LEU A 60 4.09 4.74 2.31
C LEU A 60 5.44 4.72 1.60
N HIS A 61 5.49 4.02 0.47
CA HIS A 61 6.65 3.97 -0.39
C HIS A 61 6.29 4.34 -1.83
N TRP A 62 6.98 5.36 -2.34
CA TRP A 62 6.97 5.76 -3.74
C TRP A 62 8.17 5.16 -4.47
N TYR A 63 7.94 4.69 -5.69
CA TYR A 63 8.98 4.13 -6.55
C TYR A 63 9.17 5.01 -7.78
N GLU A 64 10.23 5.80 -7.78
CA GLU A 64 10.56 6.74 -8.87
C GLU A 64 10.81 6.00 -10.20
N GLY A 65 10.33 6.58 -11.30
CA GLY A 65 10.50 6.01 -12.64
C GLY A 65 9.70 4.73 -12.90
N THR A 66 8.69 4.42 -12.07
CA THR A 66 7.84 3.24 -12.23
C THR A 66 6.43 3.60 -12.65
N GLN A 67 5.75 2.65 -13.29
CA GLN A 67 4.35 2.73 -13.70
C GLN A 67 3.49 1.72 -12.94
N HIS A 68 2.17 1.85 -13.05
CA HIS A 68 1.23 0.85 -12.55
C HIS A 68 1.62 -0.57 -12.95
N GLY A 69 1.64 -1.50 -11.98
CA GLY A 69 2.02 -2.89 -12.26
C GLY A 69 3.53 -3.11 -12.35
N PHE A 70 4.38 -2.24 -11.77
CA PHE A 70 5.85 -2.42 -11.81
C PHE A 70 6.35 -3.74 -11.22
N HIS A 71 5.55 -4.40 -10.37
CA HIS A 71 5.85 -5.70 -9.79
C HIS A 71 5.42 -6.89 -10.67
N ASN A 72 4.65 -6.65 -11.74
CA ASN A 72 4.16 -7.72 -12.62
C ASN A 72 5.20 -8.06 -13.71
N ASP A 73 5.95 -9.14 -13.47
CA ASP A 73 7.03 -9.67 -14.32
C ASP A 73 6.61 -10.16 -15.71
N THR A 74 5.30 -10.26 -15.97
CA THR A 74 4.75 -10.67 -17.27
C THR A 74 4.47 -9.50 -18.21
N THR A 75 4.79 -8.27 -17.81
CA THR A 75 4.45 -7.05 -18.57
C THR A 75 5.67 -6.18 -18.86
N PRO A 76 5.65 -5.35 -19.92
CA PRO A 76 6.73 -4.40 -20.20
C PRO A 76 6.95 -3.32 -19.12
N ARG A 77 6.01 -3.18 -18.17
CA ARG A 77 6.11 -2.21 -17.07
C ARG A 77 6.92 -2.74 -15.89
N PHE A 78 7.29 -4.02 -15.91
CA PHE A 78 8.09 -4.64 -14.88
C PHE A 78 9.37 -3.85 -14.63
N ASN A 79 9.60 -3.48 -13.38
CA ASN A 79 10.84 -2.87 -12.92
C ASN A 79 11.44 -3.80 -11.85
N PRO A 80 12.50 -4.57 -12.16
CA PRO A 80 13.02 -5.60 -11.26
C PRO A 80 13.57 -5.03 -9.95
N GLU A 81 14.19 -3.84 -9.98
CA GLU A 81 14.76 -3.21 -8.78
C GLU A 81 13.67 -2.72 -7.84
N ALA A 82 12.67 -2.01 -8.37
CA ALA A 82 11.53 -1.55 -7.58
C ALA A 82 10.69 -2.72 -7.07
N ALA A 83 10.47 -3.75 -7.90
CA ALA A 83 9.75 -4.96 -7.51
C ALA A 83 10.46 -5.68 -6.36
N ALA A 84 11.76 -5.93 -6.47
CA ALA A 84 12.54 -6.59 -5.42
C ALA A 84 12.53 -5.79 -4.10
N LEU A 85 12.66 -4.46 -4.17
CA LEU A 85 12.62 -3.60 -2.99
C LEU A 85 11.23 -3.54 -2.34
N ALA A 86 10.16 -3.47 -3.14
CA ALA A 86 8.80 -3.51 -2.62
C ALA A 86 8.52 -4.86 -1.95
N TRP A 87 8.95 -5.95 -2.59
CA TRP A 87 8.78 -7.29 -2.06
C TRP A 87 9.53 -7.49 -0.74
N SER A 88 10.77 -7.01 -0.63
CA SER A 88 11.53 -7.12 0.63
C SER A 88 10.83 -6.38 1.76
N ARG A 89 10.35 -5.14 1.51
CA ARG A 89 9.58 -4.35 2.48
C ARG A 89 8.29 -5.04 2.91
N THR A 90 7.58 -5.65 1.96
CA THR A 90 6.36 -6.43 2.23
C THR A 90 6.65 -7.61 3.16
N LEU A 91 7.72 -8.37 2.88
CA LEU A 91 8.11 -9.51 3.71
C LEU A 91 8.54 -9.07 5.11
N ASP A 92 9.32 -8.00 5.22
CA ASP A 92 9.74 -7.43 6.51
C ASP A 92 8.53 -6.93 7.32
N PHE A 93 7.59 -6.26 6.66
CA PHE A 93 6.35 -5.77 7.28
C PHE A 93 5.48 -6.92 7.81
N PHE A 94 5.26 -7.95 7.00
CA PHE A 94 4.53 -9.13 7.45
C PHE A 94 5.28 -9.89 8.54
N ALA A 95 6.61 -9.97 8.47
CA ALA A 95 7.42 -10.56 9.52
C ALA A 95 7.27 -9.80 10.86
N ALA A 96 7.08 -8.48 10.83
CA ALA A 96 6.84 -7.68 12.03
C ALA A 96 5.42 -7.81 12.60
N HIS A 97 4.41 -8.11 11.76
CA HIS A 97 3.00 -8.05 12.15
C HIS A 97 2.25 -9.39 12.21
N LEU A 98 2.78 -10.45 11.60
CA LEU A 98 2.11 -11.75 11.51
C LEU A 98 2.69 -12.83 12.43
N ARG A 99 3.85 -12.59 13.06
CA ARG A 99 4.41 -13.56 14.00
C ARG A 99 3.48 -13.68 15.21
N GLU A 100 3.16 -14.92 15.58
CA GLU A 100 2.38 -15.21 16.78
C GLU A 100 3.06 -14.62 18.01
N SER A 101 2.26 -14.05 18.91
CA SER A 101 2.70 -13.64 20.26
C SER A 101 2.75 -14.85 21.17
#